data_AF-A0A2B7YAI2-F1
#
_entry.id   AF-A0A2B7YAI2-F1
#
_cell.length_a   1.000
_cell.length_b   1.000
_cell.length_c   1.000
_cell.angle_alpha   90.00
_cell.angle_beta   90.00
_cell.angle_gamma   90.00
#
_symmetry.space_group_name_H-M   'P 1'
#
loop_
_entity.id
_entity.type
_entity.pdbx_description
1 polymer ?
#
loop_
_entity_poly.entity_id
_entity_poly.type
_entity_poly.pdbx_seq_one_letter_code
_entity_poly.pdbx_strand_id
1 'polypeptide(L)'
;MRLARPSAARSSSSSSTLLLFSSPVTISISPLLRGFRSAHTRRFFHATPASSSSSSSSSSSSSSSSSTGPDTTPSASSIAQSFLSKFRTIGPITRTQLIDANQLHLLSLTLNRPTLYPSSSSSTTPLTNNNPTSAVDLAPPPAPGTPLPPGYHLVYFTPSFLESQLGLDGTDVSYNPAAPFTRRMWAGGEVIWPRHGGQAEEGEGGKLNLLRVGQEVRETTRMLSAEAKVVRKTGEEMIVVGVEKVFENEDGVAVIDRRYV
;
A
#
# COMPACT_ATOMS: atom_id res chain seq x y z
N MET A 1 -16.33 -32.78 -75.20
CA MET A 1 -15.31 -32.66 -74.12
C MET A 1 -16.04 -32.12 -72.89
N ARG A 2 -16.08 -32.91 -71.80
CA ARG A 2 -16.74 -32.60 -70.51
C ARG A 2 -16.07 -31.43 -69.79
N LEU A 3 -16.84 -30.62 -69.05
CA LEU A 3 -16.56 -30.04 -67.70
C LEU A 3 -17.65 -28.98 -67.42
N ALA A 4 -18.75 -29.29 -66.71
CA ALA A 4 -18.93 -29.43 -65.26
C ALA A 4 -18.97 -28.09 -64.48
N ARG A 5 -20.16 -27.76 -63.95
CA ARG A 5 -20.42 -26.75 -62.91
C ARG A 5 -19.79 -27.18 -61.56
N PRO A 6 -19.43 -26.22 -60.68
CA PRO A 6 -19.54 -26.38 -59.23
C PRO A 6 -20.59 -25.39 -58.67
N SER A 7 -21.69 -25.81 -58.05
CA SER A 7 -21.87 -26.34 -56.69
C SER A 7 -21.45 -25.36 -55.58
N ALA A 8 -22.44 -24.66 -55.04
CA ALA A 8 -22.34 -23.79 -53.88
C ALA A 8 -22.16 -24.61 -52.59
N ALA A 9 -21.07 -24.38 -51.87
CA ALA A 9 -20.84 -24.94 -50.54
C ALA A 9 -21.29 -23.92 -49.48
N ARG A 10 -22.28 -24.33 -48.70
CA ARG A 10 -22.83 -23.64 -47.53
C ARG A 10 -21.97 -24.01 -46.33
N SER A 11 -21.17 -23.08 -45.83
CA SER A 11 -20.38 -23.25 -44.60
C SER A 11 -21.16 -22.65 -43.43
N SER A 12 -21.58 -23.50 -42.50
CA SER A 12 -22.04 -23.11 -41.17
C SER A 12 -20.84 -22.87 -40.28
N SER A 13 -20.71 -21.67 -39.72
CA SER A 13 -19.80 -21.40 -38.61
C SER A 13 -20.62 -21.03 -37.38
N SER A 14 -20.53 -21.88 -36.36
CA SER A 14 -21.14 -21.70 -35.04
C SER A 14 -20.62 -20.42 -34.38
N SER A 15 -21.53 -19.50 -34.06
CA SER A 15 -21.28 -18.43 -33.09
C SER A 15 -21.14 -19.04 -31.69
N SER A 16 -19.91 -19.24 -31.25
CA SER A 16 -19.60 -19.46 -29.83
C SER A 16 -19.65 -18.11 -29.12
N THR A 17 -20.77 -17.83 -28.48
CA THR A 17 -20.97 -16.71 -27.55
C THR A 17 -20.02 -16.88 -26.36
N LEU A 18 -18.89 -16.17 -26.38
CA LEU A 18 -18.04 -16.01 -25.21
C LEU A 18 -18.66 -14.97 -24.29
N LEU A 19 -19.31 -15.44 -23.22
CA LEU A 19 -19.69 -14.61 -22.08
C LEU A 19 -18.41 -14.20 -21.32
N LEU A 20 -17.82 -13.08 -21.70
CA LEU A 20 -16.73 -12.46 -20.94
C LEU A 20 -17.33 -11.57 -19.85
N PHE A 21 -17.01 -11.93 -18.60
CA PHE A 21 -17.46 -11.30 -17.39
C PHE A 21 -17.08 -9.80 -17.34
N SER A 22 -18.10 -8.95 -17.31
CA SER A 22 -18.01 -7.52 -17.03
C SER A 22 -18.02 -7.30 -15.51
N SER A 23 -16.85 -7.16 -14.89
CA SER A 23 -16.74 -6.59 -13.54
C SER A 23 -15.44 -5.80 -13.38
N PRO A 24 -15.45 -4.61 -12.75
CA PRO A 24 -14.23 -3.96 -12.28
C PRO A 24 -13.56 -4.87 -11.24
N VAL A 25 -12.24 -5.07 -11.37
CA VAL A 25 -11.46 -5.76 -10.34
C VAL A 25 -11.21 -4.76 -9.21
N THR A 26 -12.17 -4.66 -8.31
CA THR A 26 -12.01 -3.97 -7.02
C THR A 26 -11.44 -4.97 -6.03
N ILE A 27 -10.17 -4.81 -5.65
CA ILE A 27 -9.60 -5.57 -4.54
C ILE A 27 -10.00 -4.85 -3.24
N SER A 28 -11.11 -5.29 -2.63
CA SER A 28 -11.53 -4.83 -1.30
C SER A 28 -10.87 -5.70 -0.24
N ILE A 29 -9.91 -5.13 0.50
CA ILE A 29 -9.24 -5.81 1.61
C ILE A 29 -9.96 -5.41 2.91
N SER A 30 -10.90 -6.23 3.35
CA SER A 30 -11.62 -6.05 4.62
C SER A 30 -10.80 -6.61 5.79
N PRO A 31 -10.63 -5.88 6.92
CA PRO A 31 -9.96 -6.45 8.09
C PRO A 31 -10.90 -7.41 8.82
N LEU A 32 -10.54 -8.70 8.80
CA LEU A 32 -11.15 -9.72 9.65
C LEU A 32 -10.53 -9.60 11.04
N LEU A 33 -11.15 -8.83 11.93
CA LEU A 33 -10.74 -8.71 13.34
C LEU A 33 -10.98 -10.05 14.06
N ARG A 34 -10.00 -10.97 13.98
CA ARG A 34 -9.89 -12.10 14.91
C ARG A 34 -8.82 -11.81 15.95
N GLY A 35 -9.25 -11.83 17.21
CA GLY A 35 -8.43 -11.47 18.36
C GLY A 35 -7.21 -12.37 18.54
N PHE A 36 -6.04 -11.75 18.58
CA PHE A 36 -4.85 -12.33 19.18
C PHE A 36 -4.86 -12.02 20.67
N ARG A 37 -5.03 -13.05 21.50
CA ARG A 37 -4.66 -12.99 22.92
C ARG A 37 -3.15 -13.20 22.99
N SER A 38 -2.40 -12.15 23.33
CA SER A 38 -0.97 -12.26 23.65
C SER A 38 -0.83 -12.69 25.12
N ALA A 39 -0.35 -13.91 25.33
CA ALA A 39 0.05 -14.40 26.65
C ALA A 39 1.45 -13.85 26.98
N HIS A 40 1.53 -12.94 27.95
CA HIS A 40 2.80 -12.48 28.50
C HIS A 40 3.31 -13.47 29.55
N THR A 41 4.39 -14.19 29.25
CA THR A 41 5.20 -14.87 30.26
C THR A 41 6.48 -14.06 30.47
N ARG A 42 6.50 -13.23 31.52
CA ARG A 42 7.72 -12.53 31.98
C ARG A 42 8.70 -13.56 32.57
N ARG A 43 9.89 -13.69 31.98
CA ARG A 43 11.05 -14.27 32.68
C ARG A 43 11.81 -13.13 33.35
N PHE A 44 11.93 -13.23 34.68
CA PHE A 44 12.78 -12.39 35.50
C PHE A 44 14.24 -12.76 35.28
N PHE A 45 15.10 -11.76 35.02
CA PHE A 45 16.53 -11.87 35.26
C PHE A 45 16.89 -10.94 36.41
N HIS A 46 17.47 -11.55 37.45
CA HIS A 46 18.04 -10.90 38.63
C HIS A 46 19.34 -10.19 38.25
N ALA A 47 19.49 -8.94 38.64
CA ALA A 47 20.79 -8.28 38.77
C ALA A 47 20.87 -7.65 40.17
N THR A 48 21.85 -8.08 40.95
CA THR A 48 22.19 -7.59 42.29
C THR A 48 23.12 -6.36 42.23
N PRO A 49 23.23 -5.59 43.33
CA PRO A 49 23.45 -4.14 43.28
C PRO A 49 24.92 -3.74 43.46
N ALA A 50 25.26 -2.55 42.97
CA ALA A 50 26.48 -1.83 43.34
C ALA A 50 26.14 -0.68 44.30
N SER A 51 26.75 -0.72 45.48
CA SER A 51 26.66 0.28 46.54
C SER A 51 27.52 1.51 46.23
N SER A 52 26.98 2.71 46.45
CA SER A 52 27.77 3.87 46.88
C SER A 52 26.90 4.80 47.74
N SER A 53 27.50 5.29 48.81
CA SER A 53 26.93 6.02 49.92
C SER A 53 27.20 7.54 49.83
N SER A 54 26.49 8.29 50.68
CA SER A 54 26.61 9.73 51.03
C SER A 54 25.75 10.67 50.16
N SER A 55 25.10 11.72 50.66
CA SER A 55 24.89 12.27 52.02
C SER A 55 23.69 13.23 51.97
N SER A 56 23.10 13.47 53.14
CA SER A 56 21.91 14.30 53.40
C SER A 56 22.04 15.78 53.01
N SER A 57 20.96 16.39 52.53
CA SER A 57 20.52 17.71 53.00
C SER A 57 19.03 17.94 52.71
N SER A 58 18.28 18.17 53.78
CA SER A 58 16.88 18.58 53.81
C SER A 58 16.78 20.07 53.50
N SER A 59 15.95 20.45 52.53
CA SER A 59 15.44 21.82 52.40
C SER A 59 13.96 21.78 52.05
N SER A 60 13.14 22.04 53.06
CA SER A 60 11.73 22.35 52.93
C SER A 60 11.57 23.73 52.29
N SER A 61 11.07 23.76 51.05
CA SER A 61 10.58 24.98 50.42
C SER A 61 9.13 24.77 49.99
N SER A 62 8.23 25.32 50.81
CA SER A 62 6.83 25.55 50.47
C SER A 62 6.77 26.55 49.32
N SER A 63 6.50 26.07 48.11
CA SER A 63 6.17 26.92 46.97
C SER A 63 4.69 26.80 46.67
N SER A 64 4.05 27.95 46.79
CA SER A 64 2.67 28.29 46.50
C SER A 64 2.15 27.70 45.20
N SER A 65 1.00 27.05 45.29
CA SER A 65 0.10 26.70 44.19
C SER A 65 -0.18 27.93 43.32
N SER A 66 0.50 28.01 42.18
CA SER A 66 0.05 28.86 41.07
C SER A 66 -0.95 28.00 40.28
N SER A 67 -2.21 28.39 40.34
CA SER A 67 -3.27 27.84 39.51
C SER A 67 -2.99 28.25 38.06
N THR A 68 -2.22 27.44 37.34
CA THR A 68 -2.24 27.43 35.88
C THR A 68 -3.64 27.01 35.45
N GLY A 69 -4.22 27.75 34.50
CA GLY A 69 -5.56 27.52 33.95
C GLY A 69 -5.75 26.10 33.41
N PRO A 70 -6.95 25.73 32.96
CA PRO A 70 -7.22 24.37 32.51
C PRO A 70 -6.18 23.98 31.44
N ASP A 71 -5.35 22.98 31.74
CA ASP A 71 -4.57 22.22 30.77
C ASP A 71 -5.56 21.63 29.78
N THR A 72 -5.95 22.45 28.81
CA THR A 72 -6.97 22.10 27.84
C THR A 72 -6.24 21.25 26.82
N THR A 73 -6.17 19.96 27.11
CA THR A 73 -5.69 18.97 26.14
C THR A 73 -6.53 19.18 24.87
N PRO A 74 -5.91 19.46 23.71
CA PRO A 74 -6.67 19.78 22.52
C PRO A 74 -7.55 18.59 22.15
N SER A 75 -8.81 18.86 21.82
CA SER A 75 -9.77 17.82 21.46
C SER A 75 -9.32 17.08 20.19
N ALA A 76 -9.75 15.84 20.00
CA ALA A 76 -9.49 15.08 18.79
C ALA A 76 -9.86 15.85 17.51
N SER A 77 -10.98 16.58 17.54
CA SER A 77 -11.44 17.41 16.44
C SER A 77 -10.48 18.55 16.13
N SER A 78 -9.99 19.25 17.16
CA SER A 78 -9.00 20.33 17.01
C SER A 78 -7.67 19.82 16.45
N ILE A 79 -7.21 18.65 16.92
CA ILE A 79 -6.00 18.00 16.41
C ILE A 79 -6.20 17.61 14.93
N ALA A 80 -7.32 16.99 14.58
CA ALA A 80 -7.62 16.57 13.21
C ALA A 80 -7.67 17.77 12.24
N GLN A 81 -8.32 18.88 12.64
CA GLN A 81 -8.38 20.10 11.83
C GLN A 81 -7.01 20.73 11.64
N SER A 82 -6.21 20.83 12.71
CA SER A 82 -4.85 21.37 12.64
C SER A 82 -3.96 20.52 11.75
N PHE A 83 -4.08 19.20 11.85
CA PHE A 83 -3.37 18.24 11.02
C PHE A 83 -3.75 18.38 9.55
N LEU A 84 -5.04 18.42 9.21
CA LEU A 84 -5.48 18.63 7.83
C LEU A 84 -5.04 19.99 7.27
N SER A 85 -5.12 21.06 8.07
CA SER A 85 -4.68 22.40 7.69
C SER A 85 -3.19 22.43 7.35
N LYS A 86 -2.35 21.77 8.15
CA LYS A 86 -0.92 21.63 7.88
C LYS A 86 -0.65 21.01 6.50
N PHE A 87 -1.33 19.92 6.14
CA PHE A 87 -1.11 19.26 4.85
C PHE A 87 -1.72 20.01 3.67
N ARG A 88 -2.78 20.79 3.88
CA ARG A 88 -3.28 21.73 2.86
C ARG A 88 -2.25 22.81 2.55
N THR A 89 -1.52 23.29 3.55
CA THR A 89 -0.46 24.29 3.39
C THR A 89 0.80 23.72 2.75
N ILE A 90 1.23 22.51 3.14
CA ILE A 90 2.40 21.84 2.57
C ILE A 90 2.14 21.41 1.12
N GLY A 91 0.90 21.00 0.82
CA GLY A 91 0.51 20.47 -0.48
C GLY A 91 0.93 19.02 -0.71
N PRO A 92 0.75 18.51 -1.94
CA PRO A 92 1.09 17.14 -2.31
C PRO A 92 2.60 16.87 -2.22
N ILE A 93 2.98 15.71 -1.70
CA ILE A 93 4.37 15.25 -1.66
C ILE A 93 4.62 14.35 -2.86
N THR A 94 5.70 14.60 -3.60
CA THR A 94 6.05 13.85 -4.81
C THR A 94 7.35 13.09 -4.62
N ARG A 95 7.43 11.87 -5.16
CA ARG A 95 8.66 11.10 -5.31
C ARG A 95 8.67 10.37 -6.64
N THR A 96 9.86 10.04 -7.13
CA THR A 96 10.04 9.35 -8.40
C THR A 96 10.84 8.08 -8.19
N GLN A 97 10.48 7.00 -8.89
CA GLN A 97 11.22 5.75 -8.90
C GLN A 97 11.29 5.09 -10.27
N LEU A 98 12.42 4.47 -10.55
CA LEU A 98 12.58 3.56 -11.69
C LEU A 98 11.96 2.21 -11.33
N ILE A 99 11.11 1.67 -12.21
CA ILE A 99 10.63 0.29 -12.07
C ILE A 99 11.74 -0.66 -12.51
N ASP A 100 12.60 -0.99 -11.56
CA ASP A 100 13.74 -1.89 -11.76
C ASP A 100 13.30 -3.35 -11.97
N ALA A 101 13.94 -4.00 -12.95
CA ALA A 101 13.70 -5.39 -13.32
C ALA A 101 14.14 -6.36 -12.23
N ASN A 102 15.28 -6.09 -11.59
CA ASN A 102 15.83 -6.96 -10.57
C ASN A 102 14.98 -6.94 -9.31
N GLN A 103 14.48 -5.77 -8.90
CA GLN A 103 13.51 -5.64 -7.80
C GLN A 103 12.23 -6.45 -8.06
N LEU A 104 11.68 -6.41 -9.28
CA LEU A 104 10.50 -7.20 -9.65
C LEU A 104 10.79 -8.71 -9.56
N HIS A 105 11.95 -9.11 -10.08
CA HIS A 105 12.41 -10.50 -10.10
C HIS A 105 12.56 -11.04 -8.67
N LEU A 106 13.33 -10.34 -7.84
CA LEU A 106 13.61 -10.74 -6.46
C LEU A 106 12.36 -10.70 -5.58
N LEU A 107 11.46 -9.72 -5.75
CA LEU A 107 10.19 -9.72 -5.03
C LEU A 107 9.39 -10.98 -5.36
N SER A 108 9.30 -11.33 -6.63
CA SER A 108 8.51 -12.50 -7.08
C SER A 108 9.06 -13.80 -6.51
N LEU A 109 10.38 -13.98 -6.50
CA LEU A 109 11.04 -15.13 -5.88
C LEU A 109 10.85 -15.14 -4.36
N THR A 110 10.95 -13.98 -3.70
CA THR A 110 10.69 -13.84 -2.25
C THR A 110 9.27 -14.27 -1.89
N LEU A 111 8.31 -14.03 -2.78
CA LEU A 111 6.92 -14.48 -2.64
C LEU A 111 6.69 -15.94 -3.07
N ASN A 112 7.76 -16.71 -3.32
CA ASN A 112 7.73 -18.08 -3.81
C ASN A 112 6.92 -18.24 -5.11
N ARG A 113 7.03 -17.28 -6.03
CA ARG A 113 6.35 -17.30 -7.32
C ARG A 113 7.33 -17.65 -8.45
N PRO A 114 7.17 -18.82 -9.10
CA PRO A 114 8.06 -19.23 -10.21
C PRO A 114 7.74 -18.50 -11.53
N THR A 115 6.63 -17.77 -11.59
CA THR A 115 6.19 -16.99 -12.74
C THR A 115 5.62 -15.66 -12.26
N LEU A 116 5.72 -14.58 -13.06
CA LEU A 116 5.15 -13.27 -12.67
C LEU A 116 3.61 -13.29 -12.62
N TYR A 117 2.98 -14.11 -13.48
CA TYR A 117 1.53 -14.14 -13.68
C TYR A 117 0.99 -15.57 -13.51
N PRO A 118 0.43 -15.93 -12.34
CA PRO A 118 0.07 -17.32 -12.01
C PRO A 118 -1.05 -17.97 -12.83
N SER A 119 -1.65 -17.33 -13.84
CA SER A 119 -2.84 -17.86 -14.54
C SER A 119 -3.06 -17.34 -15.96
N SER A 120 -2.07 -16.72 -16.61
CA SER A 120 -2.25 -16.20 -17.98
C SER A 120 -1.79 -17.22 -19.01
N SER A 121 -2.74 -17.93 -19.64
CA SER A 121 -2.52 -18.93 -20.69
C SER A 121 -1.81 -18.41 -21.96
N SER A 122 -1.44 -17.12 -22.03
CA SER A 122 -0.77 -16.48 -23.15
C SER A 122 0.52 -15.71 -22.80
N SER A 123 0.88 -15.58 -21.52
CA SER A 123 2.07 -14.81 -21.10
C SER A 123 2.64 -15.36 -19.79
N THR A 124 3.19 -16.56 -19.85
CA THR A 124 4.03 -17.06 -18.75
C THR A 124 5.42 -16.48 -18.94
N THR A 125 5.78 -15.47 -18.15
CA THR A 125 7.18 -15.04 -18.00
C THR A 125 7.80 -15.87 -16.86
N PRO A 126 8.53 -16.97 -17.16
CA PRO A 126 9.15 -17.80 -16.14
C PRO A 126 10.26 -17.00 -15.43
N LEU A 127 10.38 -17.23 -14.12
CA LEU A 127 11.44 -16.64 -13.29
C LEU A 127 12.47 -17.69 -12.85
N THR A 128 12.19 -18.97 -13.12
CA THR A 128 13.06 -20.11 -12.83
C THR A 128 13.21 -20.96 -14.07
N ASN A 129 14.39 -21.51 -14.31
CA ASN A 129 14.57 -22.50 -15.37
C ASN A 129 13.92 -23.84 -14.95
N ASN A 130 13.36 -24.59 -15.89
CA ASN A 130 12.57 -25.81 -15.65
C ASN A 130 13.39 -27.02 -15.12
N ASN A 131 14.55 -26.82 -14.51
CA ASN A 131 15.42 -27.89 -14.03
C ASN A 131 15.42 -27.97 -12.49
N PRO A 132 14.74 -28.96 -11.88
CA PRO A 132 14.59 -29.07 -10.43
C PRO A 132 15.84 -29.56 -9.67
N THR A 133 17.02 -29.64 -10.30
CA THR A 133 18.21 -30.32 -9.72
C THR A 133 19.39 -29.41 -9.39
N SER A 134 19.29 -28.09 -9.51
CA SER A 134 20.38 -27.18 -9.11
C SER A 134 19.81 -25.95 -8.43
N ALA A 135 20.30 -25.64 -7.23
CA ALA A 135 19.73 -24.65 -6.32
C ALA A 135 19.79 -23.19 -6.82
N VAL A 136 20.38 -22.89 -7.99
CA VAL A 136 20.42 -21.53 -8.55
C VAL A 136 20.53 -21.58 -10.08
N ASP A 137 19.44 -21.93 -10.78
CA ASP A 137 19.32 -21.65 -12.23
C ASP A 137 18.15 -20.68 -12.45
N LEU A 138 18.38 -19.43 -12.06
CA LEU A 138 17.42 -18.34 -12.15
C LEU A 138 17.31 -17.88 -13.60
N ALA A 139 16.08 -17.65 -14.06
CA ALA A 139 15.88 -16.98 -15.34
C ALA A 139 16.40 -15.53 -15.25
N PRO A 140 16.79 -14.90 -16.36
CA PRO A 140 17.18 -13.50 -16.34
C PRO A 140 16.04 -12.60 -15.81
N PRO A 141 16.36 -11.42 -15.25
CA PRO A 141 15.35 -10.45 -14.85
C PRO A 141 14.38 -10.11 -16.00
N PRO A 142 13.12 -9.76 -15.70
CA PRO A 142 12.14 -9.43 -16.72
C PRO A 142 12.61 -8.30 -17.66
N ALA A 143 12.31 -8.44 -18.95
CA ALA A 143 12.74 -7.46 -19.95
C ALA A 143 12.07 -6.08 -19.76
N PRO A 144 12.70 -4.98 -20.21
CA PRO A 144 12.05 -3.68 -20.29
C PRO A 144 10.69 -3.74 -20.98
N GLY A 145 9.72 -2.98 -20.49
CA GLY A 145 8.35 -3.01 -20.97
C GLY A 145 7.47 -4.11 -20.36
N THR A 146 8.04 -5.06 -19.61
CA THR A 146 7.25 -6.08 -18.89
C THR A 146 6.29 -5.39 -17.92
N PRO A 147 4.97 -5.63 -17.99
CA PRO A 147 4.03 -5.02 -17.07
C PRO A 147 4.27 -5.50 -15.64
N LEU A 148 3.99 -4.62 -14.69
CA LEU A 148 4.05 -4.92 -13.27
C LEU A 148 2.75 -5.61 -12.81
N PRO A 149 2.80 -6.73 -12.08
CA PRO A 149 1.57 -7.35 -11.56
C PRO A 149 0.82 -6.43 -10.58
N PRO A 150 -0.52 -6.53 -10.50
CA PRO A 150 -1.30 -5.74 -9.54
C PRO A 150 -0.79 -5.89 -8.09
N GLY A 151 -0.69 -4.77 -7.38
CA GLY A 151 -0.21 -4.71 -5.99
C GLY A 151 1.32 -4.65 -5.83
N TYR A 152 2.10 -4.85 -6.89
CA TYR A 152 3.56 -4.85 -6.76
C TYR A 152 4.16 -3.43 -6.63
N HIS A 153 3.42 -2.39 -7.02
CA HIS A 153 3.83 -0.99 -6.81
C HIS A 153 4.10 -0.66 -5.33
N LEU A 154 3.55 -1.44 -4.39
CA LEU A 154 3.70 -1.23 -2.95
C LEU A 154 5.15 -1.32 -2.44
N VAL A 155 6.03 -2.05 -3.13
CA VAL A 155 7.43 -2.21 -2.70
C VAL A 155 8.39 -1.23 -3.36
N TYR A 156 7.99 -0.57 -4.45
CA TYR A 156 8.83 0.39 -5.16
C TYR A 156 8.88 1.72 -4.43
N PHE A 157 7.80 2.08 -3.76
CA PHE A 157 7.57 3.42 -3.23
C PHE A 157 7.66 3.50 -1.70
N THR A 158 8.57 2.73 -1.12
CA THR A 158 8.81 2.72 0.33
C THR A 158 9.40 4.05 0.79
N PRO A 159 8.99 4.57 1.97
CA PRO A 159 9.61 5.75 2.55
C PRO A 159 11.12 5.59 2.73
N SER A 160 11.90 6.62 2.37
CA SER A 160 13.36 6.63 2.50
C SER A 160 13.81 7.10 3.89
N PHE A 161 13.20 6.55 4.94
CA PHE A 161 13.55 6.85 6.33
C PHE A 161 14.53 5.82 6.87
N LEU A 162 15.44 6.27 7.73
CA LEU A 162 16.21 5.36 8.55
C LEU A 162 15.30 4.72 9.59
N GLU A 163 15.63 3.49 10.02
CA GLU A 163 14.87 2.79 11.07
C GLU A 163 14.78 3.63 12.36
N SER A 164 15.83 4.38 12.69
CA SER A 164 15.87 5.30 13.84
C SER A 164 14.93 6.50 13.74
N GLN A 165 14.37 6.78 12.56
CA GLN A 165 13.42 7.86 12.30
C GLN A 165 11.96 7.38 12.29
N LEU A 166 11.73 6.07 12.38
CA LEU A 166 10.40 5.50 12.46
C LEU A 166 9.79 5.77 13.84
N GLY A 167 8.45 5.69 13.92
CA GLY A 167 7.73 5.75 15.19
C GLY A 167 8.13 4.58 16.10
N LEU A 168 7.76 4.68 17.38
CA LEU A 168 8.02 3.61 18.36
C LEU A 168 7.39 2.25 17.95
N ASP A 169 6.40 2.27 17.08
CA ASP A 169 5.74 1.10 16.50
C ASP A 169 6.34 0.65 15.15
N GLY A 170 7.45 1.26 14.72
CA GLY A 170 8.11 0.97 13.45
C GLY A 170 7.43 1.58 12.23
N THR A 171 6.44 2.48 12.40
CA THR A 171 5.70 3.07 11.29
C THR A 171 6.24 4.45 10.87
N ASP A 172 6.02 4.82 9.61
CA ASP A 172 6.39 6.14 9.06
C ASP A 172 5.63 7.28 9.76
N VAL A 173 6.35 8.22 10.39
CA VAL A 173 5.76 9.31 11.17
C VAL A 173 5.14 10.47 10.35
N SER A 174 5.27 10.46 9.02
CA SER A 174 4.90 11.56 8.13
C SER A 174 3.41 11.91 8.23
N TYR A 175 2.55 10.92 8.38
CA TYR A 175 1.10 11.08 8.44
C TYR A 175 0.55 10.73 9.84
N ASN A 176 1.20 11.18 10.90
CA ASN A 176 0.71 11.03 12.28
C ASN A 176 0.08 12.33 12.77
N PRO A 177 -1.19 12.29 13.23
CA PRO A 177 -1.72 13.35 14.06
C PRO A 177 -0.87 13.55 15.32
N ALA A 178 -0.99 14.72 15.95
CA ALA A 178 -0.30 15.00 17.21
C ALA A 178 -0.77 14.06 18.33
N ALA A 179 -0.01 14.02 19.43
CA ALA A 179 -0.40 13.34 20.66
C ALA A 179 -1.84 13.73 21.08
N PRO A 180 -2.63 12.81 21.67
CA PRO A 180 -2.23 11.48 22.16
C PRO A 180 -2.33 10.33 21.13
N PHE A 181 -2.60 10.62 19.85
CA PHE A 181 -2.85 9.61 18.81
C PHE A 181 -1.57 8.97 18.27
N THR A 182 -0.98 8.07 19.05
CA THR A 182 0.28 7.40 18.69
C THR A 182 0.10 6.02 18.07
N ARG A 183 -1.04 5.35 18.32
CA ARG A 183 -1.36 4.03 17.76
C ARG A 183 -2.05 4.18 16.41
N ARG A 184 -1.75 3.25 15.50
CA ARG A 184 -2.25 3.27 14.12
C ARG A 184 -2.89 1.94 13.79
N MET A 185 -3.99 1.98 13.06
CA MET A 185 -4.66 0.78 12.58
C MET A 185 -5.14 0.99 11.16
N TRP A 186 -4.99 -0.03 10.33
CA TRP A 186 -5.61 0.00 9.00
C TRP A 186 -7.14 0.03 9.13
N ALA A 187 -7.77 1.07 8.60
CA ALA A 187 -9.21 1.23 8.59
C ALA A 187 -9.85 0.83 7.24
N GLY A 188 -9.05 0.69 6.18
CA GLY A 188 -9.51 0.26 4.86
C GLY A 188 -8.78 0.98 3.72
N GLY A 189 -9.14 0.64 2.49
CA GLY A 189 -8.58 1.29 1.31
C GLY A 189 -9.08 0.67 0.02
N GLU A 190 -8.69 1.30 -1.09
CA GLU A 190 -8.97 0.84 -2.44
C GLU A 190 -7.77 1.10 -3.35
N VAL A 191 -7.60 0.25 -4.37
CA VAL A 191 -6.62 0.46 -5.44
C VAL A 191 -7.34 0.39 -6.78
N ILE A 192 -7.13 1.39 -7.61
CA ILE A 192 -7.78 1.57 -8.90
C ILE A 192 -6.72 1.61 -9.99
N TRP A 193 -6.97 0.88 -11.08
CA TRP A 193 -6.18 0.94 -12.32
C TRP A 193 -7.03 1.60 -13.40
N PRO A 194 -6.86 2.91 -13.66
CA PRO A 194 -7.68 3.63 -14.64
C PRO A 194 -7.53 3.10 -16.07
N ARG A 195 -8.59 3.23 -16.86
CA ARG A 195 -8.63 2.91 -18.28
C ARG A 195 -8.70 4.19 -19.11
N HIS A 196 -7.90 4.28 -20.18
CA HIS A 196 -7.82 5.43 -21.08
C HIS A 196 -8.22 5.05 -22.52
N GLY A 197 -8.96 5.95 -23.20
CA GLY A 197 -9.39 5.86 -24.61
C GLY A 197 -10.41 4.74 -24.92
N GLY A 198 -11.55 4.95 -25.58
CA GLY A 198 -12.23 6.15 -26.10
C GLY A 198 -13.73 6.08 -25.78
N GLN A 199 -14.55 6.90 -26.44
CA GLN A 199 -16.01 6.83 -26.37
C GLN A 199 -16.46 5.39 -26.50
N ALA A 200 -17.30 4.94 -25.58
CA ALA A 200 -17.90 3.63 -25.62
C ALA A 200 -18.75 3.50 -26.89
N GLU A 201 -18.16 3.09 -28.01
CA GLU A 201 -18.85 2.14 -28.85
C GLU A 201 -19.00 0.88 -28.00
N GLU A 202 -20.25 0.55 -27.69
CA GLU A 202 -20.65 -0.50 -26.75
C GLU A 202 -19.83 -1.78 -26.96
N GLY A 203 -18.87 -2.06 -26.07
CA GLY A 203 -18.21 -3.37 -26.00
C GLY A 203 -16.72 -3.37 -25.64
N GLU A 204 -15.94 -2.34 -25.99
CA GLU A 204 -14.49 -2.33 -25.71
C GLU A 204 -14.16 -1.41 -24.53
N GLY A 205 -14.05 -1.99 -23.33
CA GLY A 205 -13.56 -1.28 -22.16
C GLY A 205 -12.15 -0.72 -22.41
N GLY A 206 -11.93 0.55 -22.10
CA GLY A 206 -10.69 1.26 -22.44
C GLY A 206 -9.39 0.59 -21.99
N LYS A 207 -8.28 1.00 -22.60
CA LYS A 207 -6.96 0.39 -22.38
C LYS A 207 -6.40 0.73 -21.00
N LEU A 208 -5.87 -0.28 -20.29
CA LEU A 208 -5.14 -0.07 -19.04
C LEU A 208 -3.78 0.56 -19.32
N ASN A 209 -3.45 1.61 -18.55
CA ASN A 209 -2.09 2.11 -18.43
C ASN A 209 -1.39 1.38 -17.26
N LEU A 210 -0.68 0.30 -17.55
CA LEU A 210 0.04 -0.48 -16.54
C LEU A 210 1.45 0.10 -16.35
N LEU A 211 1.94 0.11 -15.10
CA LEU A 211 3.35 0.36 -14.81
C LEU A 211 4.20 -0.75 -15.45
N ARG A 212 5.36 -0.40 -16.01
CA ARG A 212 6.25 -1.34 -16.72
C ARG A 212 7.69 -1.21 -16.27
N VAL A 213 8.40 -2.33 -16.34
CA VAL A 213 9.85 -2.40 -16.13
C VAL A 213 10.56 -1.39 -17.04
N GLY A 214 11.50 -0.63 -16.47
CA GLY A 214 12.27 0.41 -17.17
C GLY A 214 11.59 1.78 -17.21
N GLN A 215 10.33 1.91 -16.79
CA GLN A 215 9.68 3.23 -16.70
C GLN A 215 10.13 3.96 -15.43
N GLU A 216 10.34 5.26 -15.56
CA GLU A 216 10.35 6.18 -14.42
C GLU A 216 8.91 6.54 -14.06
N VAL A 217 8.55 6.34 -12.78
CA VAL A 217 7.19 6.49 -12.28
C VAL A 217 7.18 7.50 -11.15
N ARG A 218 6.30 8.49 -11.26
CA ARG A 218 6.10 9.53 -10.25
C ARG A 218 4.92 9.16 -9.35
N GLU A 219 5.17 9.07 -8.05
CA GLU A 219 4.12 9.00 -7.02
C GLU A 219 3.85 10.40 -6.48
N THR A 220 2.57 10.77 -6.41
CA THR A 220 2.09 11.96 -5.71
C THR A 220 1.18 11.54 -4.57
N THR A 221 1.59 11.83 -3.33
CA THR A 221 0.77 11.59 -2.13
C THR A 221 0.02 12.86 -1.73
N ARG A 222 -1.29 12.73 -1.46
CA ARG A 222 -2.16 13.80 -0.97
C ARG A 222 -2.91 13.34 0.28
N MET A 223 -3.00 14.24 1.27
CA MET A 223 -3.95 14.05 2.36
C MET A 223 -5.35 14.41 1.87
N LEU A 224 -6.28 13.47 1.98
CA LEU A 224 -7.69 13.67 1.64
C LEU A 224 -8.48 14.20 2.83
N SER A 225 -8.30 13.59 4.00
CA SER A 225 -9.11 13.89 5.19
C SER A 225 -8.37 13.57 6.50
N ALA A 226 -8.84 14.21 7.57
CA ALA A 226 -8.53 13.84 8.94
C ALA A 226 -9.79 14.10 9.78
N GLU A 227 -10.38 13.03 10.31
CA GLU A 227 -11.68 13.08 11.00
C GLU A 227 -11.59 12.46 12.38
N ALA A 228 -11.93 13.24 13.41
CA ALA A 228 -12.11 12.71 14.76
C ALA A 228 -13.35 11.80 14.84
N LYS A 229 -13.18 10.62 15.42
CA LYS A 229 -14.25 9.64 15.66
C LYS A 229 -14.14 9.09 17.07
N VAL A 230 -15.23 8.50 17.54
CA VAL A 230 -15.28 7.81 18.85
C VAL A 230 -15.56 6.34 18.61
N VAL A 231 -14.76 5.46 19.21
CA VAL A 231 -14.99 4.03 19.19
C VAL A 231 -16.28 3.74 19.95
N ARG A 232 -17.32 3.23 19.27
CA ARG A 232 -18.63 2.97 19.89
C ARG A 232 -18.57 2.06 21.14
N LYS A 233 -17.62 1.12 21.18
CA LYS A 233 -17.50 0.13 22.26
C LYS A 233 -16.72 0.64 23.47
N THR A 234 -15.65 1.40 23.26
CA THR A 234 -14.74 1.83 24.33
C THR A 234 -14.92 3.29 24.72
N GLY A 235 -15.54 4.11 23.87
CA GLY A 235 -15.64 5.56 24.04
C GLY A 235 -14.33 6.30 23.76
N GLU A 236 -13.28 5.59 23.33
CA GLU A 236 -11.99 6.20 23.01
C GLU A 236 -12.09 7.04 21.74
N GLU A 237 -11.45 8.20 21.74
CA GLU A 237 -11.29 9.02 20.54
C GLU A 237 -10.24 8.39 19.60
N MET A 238 -10.46 8.56 18.30
CA MET A 238 -9.52 8.23 17.24
C MET A 238 -9.55 9.33 16.18
N ILE A 239 -8.53 9.37 15.32
CA ILE A 239 -8.55 10.19 14.12
C ILE A 239 -8.38 9.26 12.93
N VAL A 240 -9.35 9.27 12.01
CA VAL A 240 -9.23 8.57 10.74
C VAL A 240 -8.63 9.51 9.70
N VAL A 241 -7.50 9.10 9.14
CA VAL A 241 -6.74 9.85 8.15
C VAL A 241 -6.89 9.19 6.78
N GLY A 242 -7.40 9.95 5.81
CA GLY A 242 -7.49 9.55 4.42
C GLY A 242 -6.28 10.05 3.63
N VAL A 243 -5.59 9.15 2.92
CA VAL A 243 -4.44 9.47 2.06
C VAL A 243 -4.64 8.86 0.68
N GLU A 244 -4.36 9.62 -0.37
CA GLU A 244 -4.32 9.16 -1.76
C GLU A 244 -2.89 9.18 -2.28
N LYS A 245 -2.52 8.14 -3.02
CA LYS A 245 -1.29 8.05 -3.79
C LYS A 245 -1.65 7.84 -5.25
N VAL A 246 -1.20 8.74 -6.10
CA VAL A 246 -1.38 8.65 -7.56
C VAL A 246 -0.03 8.33 -8.18
N PHE A 247 0.03 7.27 -8.98
CA PHE A 247 1.22 6.81 -9.67
C PHE A 247 1.08 7.05 -11.17
N GLU A 248 2.02 7.81 -11.72
CA GLU A 248 2.00 8.31 -13.09
C GLU A 248 3.27 7.91 -13.82
N ASN A 249 3.14 7.37 -15.03
CA ASN A 249 4.24 7.14 -15.96
C ASN A 249 4.12 8.12 -17.14
N GLU A 250 4.91 7.91 -18.20
CA GLU A 250 4.87 8.72 -19.43
C GLU A 250 3.50 8.75 -20.12
N ASP A 251 2.68 7.71 -19.94
CA ASP A 251 1.34 7.57 -20.51
C ASP A 251 0.22 8.12 -19.59
N GLY A 252 0.58 8.77 -18.48
CA GLY A 252 -0.35 9.37 -17.51
C GLY A 252 -0.63 8.51 -16.28
N VAL A 253 -1.82 8.63 -15.70
CA VAL A 253 -2.18 7.92 -14.45
C VAL A 253 -2.34 6.43 -14.71
N ALA A 254 -1.55 5.63 -13.99
CA ALA A 254 -1.54 4.17 -14.06
C ALA A 254 -2.21 3.52 -12.84
N VAL A 255 -2.02 4.09 -11.65
CA VAL A 255 -2.58 3.55 -10.39
C VAL A 255 -3.03 4.69 -9.47
N ILE A 256 -4.17 4.51 -8.80
CA ILE A 256 -4.62 5.33 -7.68
C ILE A 256 -4.80 4.40 -6.48
N ASP A 257 -4.04 4.61 -5.40
CA ASP A 257 -4.14 3.87 -4.12
C ASP A 257 -4.65 4.82 -3.04
N ARG A 258 -5.78 4.49 -2.43
CA ARG A 258 -6.39 5.26 -1.35
C ARG A 258 -6.43 4.44 -0.08
N ARG A 259 -6.04 5.08 1.02
CA ARG A 259 -5.84 4.43 2.31
C ARG A 259 -6.50 5.22 3.41
N TYR A 260 -7.10 4.50 4.35
CA TYR A 260 -7.66 5.04 5.58
C TYR A 260 -6.95 4.36 6.75
N VAL A 261 -6.33 5.17 7.61
CA VAL A 261 -5.54 4.75 8.78
C VAL A 261 -6.00 5.50 10.02
#